data_AF-A0A524GG51-F1
#
_entry.id   AF-A0A524GG51-F1
#
_cell.length_a   1.000
_cell.length_b   1.000
_cell.length_c   1.000
_cell.angle_alpha   90.00
_cell.angle_beta   90.00
_cell.angle_gamma   90.00
#
_symmetry.space_group_name_H-M   'P 1'
#
loop_
_entity.id
_entity.type
_entity.pdbx_description
1 polymer ?
#
loop_
_entity_poly.entity_id
_entity_poly.type
_entity_poly.pdbx_seq_one_letter_code
_entity_poly.pdbx_strand_id
1 'polypeptide(L)'
;MVEVYDGDTLGVIINNKREKVRLTGIDAPETGQPPWGAKAKQYLQTLVGEAGRQVKLESDVEQRDQYGRILAYLKTPDGKHINFLMVKNGYAMLYTVPPNVRYANELTAAQTEAREKKIGIWSDRGLKERPGDYRRTHPRK
;
A
#
# COMPACT_ATOMS: atom_id res chain seq x y z
N MET A 1 -0.25 17.82 5.04
CA MET A 1 -0.66 17.59 3.64
C MET A 1 -0.12 16.23 3.20
N VAL A 2 -0.89 15.46 2.45
CA VAL A 2 -0.51 14.13 1.95
C VAL A 2 -0.36 14.15 0.42
N GLU A 3 0.72 13.56 -0.07
CA GLU A 3 1.01 13.38 -1.50
C GLU A 3 1.32 11.92 -1.81
N VAL A 4 0.63 11.31 -2.76
CA VAL A 4 0.80 9.89 -3.09
C VAL A 4 1.81 9.73 -4.23
N TYR A 5 2.86 8.93 -4.01
CA TYR A 5 3.91 8.69 -4.99
C TYR A 5 3.59 7.51 -5.91
N ASP A 6 3.19 6.38 -5.31
CA ASP A 6 2.81 5.14 -5.98
C ASP A 6 1.70 4.42 -5.18
N GLY A 7 1.44 3.14 -5.44
CA GLY A 7 0.36 2.39 -4.83
C GLY A 7 0.56 2.00 -3.35
N ASP A 8 1.76 2.20 -2.79
CA ASP A 8 2.03 1.84 -1.39
C ASP A 8 2.99 2.81 -0.67
N THR A 9 3.35 3.92 -1.32
CA THR A 9 4.23 4.94 -0.77
C THR A 9 3.62 6.33 -0.93
N LEU A 10 3.63 7.10 0.15
CA LEU A 10 3.18 8.50 0.16
C LEU A 10 4.12 9.40 0.96
N GLY A 11 4.03 10.71 0.74
CA GLY A 11 4.67 11.76 1.51
C GLY A 11 3.67 12.42 2.45
N VAL A 12 4.09 12.67 3.68
CA VAL A 12 3.32 13.41 4.68
C VAL A 12 4.14 14.59 5.21
N ILE A 13 3.46 15.60 5.76
CA ILE A 13 4.11 16.66 6.55
C ILE A 13 3.91 16.36 8.03
N ILE A 14 5.01 16.16 8.75
CA ILE A 14 5.06 15.98 10.21
C ILE A 14 6.04 17.02 10.75
N ASN A 15 5.62 17.85 11.72
CA ASN A 15 6.45 18.90 12.33
C ASN A 15 7.15 19.79 11.28
N ASN A 16 6.40 20.24 10.26
CA ASN A 16 6.89 21.03 9.12
C ASN A 16 7.98 20.36 8.26
N LYS A 17 8.22 19.06 8.43
CA LYS A 17 9.15 18.27 7.60
C LYS A 17 8.39 17.27 6.74
N ARG A 18 8.88 17.07 5.52
CA ARG A 18 8.34 16.06 4.59
C ARG A 18 8.95 14.70 4.92
N GLU A 19 8.10 13.74 5.24
CA GLU A 19 8.47 12.37 5.57
C GLU A 19 7.86 11.42 4.54
N LYS A 20 8.62 10.39 4.14
CA LYS A 20 8.10 9.32 3.28
C LYS A 20 7.55 8.20 4.15
N VAL A 21 6.38 7.68 3.79
CA VAL A 21 5.71 6.57 4.46
C VAL A 21 5.53 5.43 3.47
N ARG A 22 5.95 4.22 3.86
CA ARG A 22 5.68 2.96 3.17
C ARG A 22 4.58 2.21 3.92
N LEU A 23 3.50 1.87 3.22
CA LEU A 23 2.36 1.18 3.79
C LEU A 23 2.77 -0.23 4.23
N THR A 24 2.73 -0.51 5.53
CA THR A 24 3.13 -1.82 6.08
C THR A 24 2.14 -2.92 5.71
N GLY A 25 2.63 -4.15 5.51
CA GLY A 25 1.78 -5.31 5.28
C GLY A 25 1.30 -5.50 3.84
N ILE A 26 1.61 -4.55 2.93
CA ILE A 26 1.12 -4.60 1.55
C ILE A 26 2.23 -4.31 0.54
N ASP A 27 2.05 -4.79 -0.69
CA ASP A 27 2.91 -4.51 -1.83
C ASP A 27 2.06 -4.22 -3.06
N ALA A 28 2.12 -2.99 -3.56
CA ALA A 28 1.34 -2.57 -4.71
C ALA A 28 2.11 -2.83 -6.01
N PRO A 29 1.40 -3.03 -7.14
CA PRO A 29 2.01 -3.02 -8.46
C PRO A 29 2.90 -1.79 -8.65
N GLU A 30 4.12 -2.01 -9.15
CA GLU A 30 5.05 -0.93 -9.44
C GLU A 30 4.49 -0.01 -10.53
N THR A 31 4.87 1.27 -10.53
CA THR A 31 4.42 2.23 -11.56
C THR A 31 4.74 1.75 -12.99
N GLY A 32 5.80 0.95 -13.16
CA GLY A 32 6.19 0.31 -14.41
C GLY A 32 5.39 -0.94 -14.81
N GLN A 33 4.39 -1.36 -14.03
CA GLN A 33 3.52 -2.51 -14.30
C GLN A 33 2.13 -2.06 -14.78
N PRO A 34 1.97 -1.64 -16.05
CA PRO A 34 0.68 -1.19 -16.56
C PRO A 34 -0.32 -2.34 -16.70
N PRO A 35 -1.63 -2.07 -16.53
CA PRO A 35 -2.20 -0.80 -16.07
C PRO A 35 -2.21 -0.66 -14.53
N TRP A 36 -1.80 -1.70 -13.81
CA TRP A 36 -2.08 -1.86 -12.39
C TRP A 36 -1.29 -0.93 -11.47
N GLY A 37 -0.07 -0.53 -11.84
CA GLY A 37 0.70 0.48 -11.09
C GLY A 37 -0.01 1.83 -11.01
N ALA A 38 -0.46 2.33 -12.17
CA ALA A 38 -1.24 3.57 -12.24
C ALA A 38 -2.58 3.46 -11.50
N LYS A 39 -3.28 2.32 -11.65
CA LYS A 39 -4.54 2.06 -10.96
C LYS A 39 -4.39 2.01 -9.44
N ALA A 40 -3.34 1.37 -8.93
CA ALA A 40 -3.06 1.31 -7.49
C ALA A 40 -2.76 2.69 -6.91
N LYS A 41 -1.91 3.47 -7.59
CA LYS A 41 -1.65 4.87 -7.23
C LYS A 41 -2.93 5.70 -7.20
N GLN A 42 -3.76 5.62 -8.24
CA GLN A 42 -5.01 6.36 -8.32
C GLN A 42 -5.98 5.96 -7.20
N TYR A 43 -6.09 4.67 -6.89
CA TYR A 43 -6.96 4.21 -5.81
C TYR A 43 -6.50 4.72 -4.44
N LEU A 44 -5.20 4.69 -4.15
CA LEU A 44 -4.66 5.28 -2.92
C LEU A 44 -4.89 6.80 -2.87
N GLN A 45 -4.76 7.51 -4.00
CA GLN A 45 -5.11 8.93 -4.10
C GLN A 45 -6.58 9.20 -3.79
N THR A 46 -7.50 8.36 -4.28
CA THR A 46 -8.93 8.46 -3.96
C THR A 46 -9.17 8.31 -2.47
N LEU A 47 -8.64 7.25 -1.84
CA LEU A 47 -8.81 7.01 -0.40
C LEU A 47 -8.29 8.17 0.46
N VAL A 48 -7.11 8.71 0.10
CA VAL A 48 -6.52 9.87 0.78
C VAL A 48 -7.31 11.15 0.51
N GLY A 49 -7.83 11.33 -0.71
CA GLY A 49 -8.64 12.47 -1.11
C GLY A 49 -9.97 12.53 -0.35
N GLU A 50 -10.67 11.40 -0.26
CA GLU A 50 -11.90 11.24 0.53
C GLU A 50 -11.67 11.49 2.02
N ALA A 51 -10.45 11.23 2.51
CA ALA A 51 -10.03 11.54 3.87
C ALA A 51 -9.58 13.00 4.08
N GLY A 52 -9.88 13.91 3.14
CA GLY A 52 -9.49 15.32 3.22
C GLY A 52 -7.98 15.55 3.16
N ARG A 53 -7.22 14.61 2.57
CA ARG A 53 -5.75 14.56 2.56
C ARG A 53 -5.12 14.58 3.96
N GLN A 54 -5.80 13.93 4.91
CA GLN A 54 -5.31 13.68 6.25
C GLN A 54 -5.36 12.18 6.55
N VAL A 55 -4.33 11.66 7.20
CA VAL A 55 -4.25 10.25 7.62
C VAL A 55 -3.60 10.18 8.99
N LYS A 56 -4.00 9.18 9.77
CA LYS A 56 -3.33 8.75 11.00
C LYS A 56 -2.33 7.65 10.63
N LEU A 57 -1.09 7.81 11.10
CA LEU A 57 -0.05 6.79 10.96
C LEU A 57 -0.08 5.90 12.21
N GLU A 58 -0.15 4.60 12.00
CA GLU A 58 -0.02 3.60 13.05
C GLU A 58 1.20 2.73 12.74
N SER A 59 2.29 2.97 13.46
CA SER A 59 3.50 2.15 13.36
C SER A 59 3.34 0.85 14.12
N ASP A 60 4.17 -0.13 13.76
CA ASP A 60 4.33 -1.38 14.51
C ASP A 60 5.69 -1.42 15.22
N VAL A 61 6.22 -2.61 15.52
CA VAL A 61 7.49 -2.80 16.26
C VAL A 61 8.65 -2.01 15.65
N GLU A 62 8.88 -2.12 14.35
CA GLU A 62 9.85 -1.32 13.62
C GLU A 62 9.18 -0.12 12.95
N GLN A 63 9.71 1.08 13.21
CA GLN A 63 9.08 2.32 12.73
C GLN A 63 9.65 2.83 11.41
N ARG A 64 10.85 2.39 11.01
CA ARG A 64 11.49 2.81 9.76
C ARG A 64 12.20 1.65 9.09
N ASP A 65 12.25 1.69 7.76
CA ASP A 65 13.07 0.76 6.99
C ASP A 65 14.51 1.27 6.78
N GLN A 66 15.34 0.44 6.16
CA GLN A 66 16.73 0.77 5.82
C GLN A 66 16.91 1.99 4.90
N TYR A 67 15.85 2.43 4.21
CA TYR A 67 15.87 3.62 3.36
C TYR A 67 15.37 4.88 4.10
N GLY A 68 15.12 4.76 5.41
CA GLY A 68 14.63 5.84 6.25
C GLY A 68 13.15 6.17 6.08
N ARG A 69 12.36 5.36 5.33
CA ARG A 69 10.91 5.58 5.21
C ARG A 69 10.23 5.15 6.50
N ILE A 70 9.21 5.90 6.92
CA ILE A 70 8.33 5.48 8.01
C ILE A 70 7.53 4.26 7.56
N LEU A 71 7.50 3.21 8.38
CA LEU A 71 6.66 2.04 8.21
C LEU A 71 5.38 2.24 9.00
N ALA A 72 4.24 2.32 8.31
CA ALA A 72 2.96 2.52 8.99
C ALA A 72 1.78 1.83 8.30
N TYR A 73 0.80 1.47 9.11
CA TYR A 73 -0.59 1.27 8.69
C TYR A 73 -1.30 2.62 8.68
N LEU A 74 -2.08 2.88 7.64
CA LEU A 74 -2.81 4.14 7.49
C LEU A 74 -4.27 3.99 7.88
N LYS A 75 -4.77 4.96 8.65
CA LYS A 75 -6.18 5.13 8.95
C LYS A 75 -6.66 6.52 8.54
N THR A 76 -7.85 6.61 7.97
CA THR A 76 -8.52 7.89 7.75
C THR A 76 -8.96 8.51 9.09
N PRO A 77 -9.31 9.81 9.14
CA PRO A 77 -9.80 10.44 10.37
C PRO A 77 -11.02 9.74 10.98
N ASP A 78 -11.94 9.23 10.14
CA ASP A 78 -13.12 8.43 10.48
C ASP A 78 -12.82 6.94 10.76
N GLY A 79 -11.55 6.52 10.72
CA GLY A 79 -11.10 5.22 11.21
C GLY A 79 -11.03 4.11 10.16
N LYS A 80 -11.26 4.38 8.87
CA LYS A 80 -11.11 3.38 7.80
C LYS A 80 -9.65 2.99 7.63
N HIS A 81 -9.38 1.68 7.57
CA HIS A 81 -8.04 1.16 7.38
C HIS A 81 -7.67 1.12 5.89
N ILE A 82 -6.78 2.02 5.45
CA ILE A 82 -6.41 2.18 4.04
C ILE A 82 -5.66 0.95 3.51
N ASN A 83 -4.67 0.39 4.23
CA ASN A 83 -3.92 -0.77 3.75
C ASN A 83 -4.86 -1.97 3.51
N PHE A 84 -5.81 -2.18 4.42
CA PHE A 84 -6.86 -3.18 4.25
C PHE A 84 -7.71 -2.91 3.00
N LEU A 85 -8.17 -1.67 2.78
CA LEU A 85 -8.94 -1.32 1.58
C LEU A 85 -8.15 -1.53 0.29
N MET A 86 -6.84 -1.25 0.28
CA MET A 86 -5.97 -1.52 -0.88
C MET A 86 -5.96 -3.01 -1.23
N VAL A 87 -5.84 -3.90 -0.24
CA VAL A 87 -5.83 -5.35 -0.46
C VAL A 87 -7.22 -5.87 -0.81
N LYS A 88 -8.24 -5.50 -0.03
CA LYS A 88 -9.63 -5.93 -0.22
C LYS A 88 -10.16 -5.61 -1.62
N ASN A 89 -9.78 -4.45 -2.17
CA ASN A 89 -10.20 -4.03 -3.50
C ASN A 89 -9.21 -4.41 -4.61
N GLY A 90 -8.22 -5.25 -4.32
CA GLY A 90 -7.31 -5.81 -5.32
C GLY A 90 -6.38 -4.78 -5.96
N TYR A 91 -5.94 -3.76 -5.21
CA TYR A 91 -4.96 -2.77 -5.65
C TYR A 91 -3.57 -2.97 -5.01
N ALA A 92 -3.46 -3.87 -4.05
CA ALA A 92 -2.18 -4.32 -3.48
C ALA A 92 -2.26 -5.80 -3.07
N MET A 93 -1.10 -6.45 -3.01
CA MET A 93 -0.92 -7.79 -2.48
C MET A 93 -0.53 -7.74 -1.00
N LEU A 94 -0.79 -8.81 -0.26
CA LEU A 94 -0.22 -9.01 1.07
C LEU A 94 1.31 -9.11 0.98
N TYR A 95 2.01 -8.36 1.82
CA TYR A 95 3.47 -8.45 1.96
C TYR A 95 3.88 -8.24 3.41
N THR A 96 4.26 -9.34 4.06
CA THR A 96 4.51 -9.39 5.50
C THR A 96 6.01 -9.45 5.76
N VAL A 97 6.53 -8.50 6.54
CA VAL A 97 7.94 -8.46 6.96
C VAL A 97 7.97 -8.41 8.48
N PRO A 98 8.37 -9.50 9.17
CA PRO A 98 8.56 -9.50 10.61
C PRO A 98 9.58 -8.44 11.05
N PRO A 99 9.40 -7.79 12.21
CA PRO A 99 8.35 -8.04 13.22
C PRO A 99 7.02 -7.31 12.95
N ASN A 100 6.89 -6.56 11.85
CA ASN A 100 5.72 -5.72 11.56
C ASN A 100 4.56 -6.51 10.94
N VAL A 101 3.85 -7.27 11.78
CA VAL A 101 2.83 -8.24 11.36
C VAL A 101 1.47 -8.05 12.03
N ARG A 102 1.24 -6.93 12.74
CA ARG A 102 0.01 -6.66 13.50
C ARG A 102 -1.29 -7.02 12.78
N TYR A 103 -1.40 -6.67 11.49
CA TYR A 103 -2.61 -6.91 10.69
C TYR A 103 -2.48 -8.05 9.67
N ALA A 104 -1.49 -8.95 9.83
CA ALA A 104 -1.23 -10.02 8.85
C ALA A 104 -2.44 -10.93 8.62
N ASN A 105 -3.16 -11.32 9.69
CA ASN A 105 -4.35 -12.17 9.58
C ASN A 105 -5.50 -11.46 8.83
N GLU A 106 -5.75 -10.19 9.16
CA GLU A 106 -6.79 -9.38 8.53
C GLU A 106 -6.52 -9.18 7.04
N LEU A 107 -5.28 -8.81 6.69
CA LEU A 107 -4.86 -8.62 5.30
C LEU A 107 -4.85 -9.95 4.52
N THR A 108 -4.55 -11.07 5.19
CA THR A 108 -4.66 -12.41 4.57
C THR A 108 -6.10 -12.71 4.19
N ALA A 109 -7.05 -12.51 5.11
CA ALA A 109 -8.47 -12.73 4.84
C ALA A 109 -8.97 -11.83 3.69
N ALA A 110 -8.60 -10.54 3.70
CA ALA A 110 -8.94 -9.60 2.64
C ALA A 110 -8.42 -10.02 1.27
N GLN A 111 -7.17 -10.52 1.21
CA GLN A 111 -6.57 -10.98 -0.03
C GLN A 111 -7.27 -12.25 -0.54
N THR A 112 -7.59 -13.19 0.34
CA THR A 112 -8.31 -14.42 -0.02
C THR A 112 -9.66 -14.07 -0.64
N GLU A 113 -10.43 -13.18 -0.01
CA GLU A 113 -11.70 -12.71 -0.55
C GLU A 113 -11.54 -12.04 -1.93
N ALA A 114 -10.53 -11.17 -2.08
CA ALA A 114 -10.25 -10.49 -3.34
C ALA A 114 -9.85 -11.47 -4.47
N ARG A 115 -9.13 -12.55 -4.13
CA ARG A 115 -8.75 -13.62 -5.07
C ARG A 115 -9.96 -14.44 -5.52
N GLU A 116 -10.76 -14.91 -4.58
CA GLU A 116 -11.95 -15.72 -4.85
C GLU A 116 -12.95 -14.95 -5.74
N LYS A 117 -13.11 -13.66 -5.48
CA LYS A 117 -13.98 -12.77 -6.26
C LYS A 117 -13.31 -12.19 -7.51
N LYS A 118 -12.07 -12.59 -7.82
CA LYS A 118 -11.30 -12.11 -8.99
C LYS A 118 -11.23 -10.58 -9.10
N ILE A 119 -11.06 -9.89 -7.96
CA ILE A 119 -11.06 -8.43 -7.88
C ILE A 119 -9.69 -7.87 -8.27
N GLY A 120 -9.69 -6.78 -9.06
CA GLY A 120 -8.49 -5.99 -9.28
C GLY A 120 -7.36 -6.80 -9.94
N ILE A 121 -6.18 -6.77 -9.33
CA ILE A 121 -4.99 -7.54 -9.75
C ILE A 121 -5.22 -9.05 -9.82
N TRP A 122 -6.29 -9.58 -9.22
CA TRP A 122 -6.65 -11.01 -9.25
C TRP A 122 -7.63 -11.38 -10.38
N SER A 123 -8.07 -10.41 -11.18
CA SER A 123 -8.94 -10.67 -12.34
C SER A 123 -8.20 -11.42 -13.45
N ASP A 124 -8.93 -11.91 -14.45
CA ASP A 124 -8.34 -12.59 -15.61
C ASP A 124 -7.42 -11.66 -16.42
N ARG A 125 -7.61 -10.33 -16.30
CA ARG A 125 -6.71 -9.28 -16.85
C ARG A 125 -5.86 -8.60 -15.76
N GLY A 126 -5.66 -9.33 -14.67
CA GLY A 126 -4.93 -8.91 -13.48
C GLY A 126 -3.42 -8.82 -13.69
N LEU A 127 -2.70 -8.84 -12.58
CA LEU A 127 -1.25 -8.72 -12.57
C LEU A 127 -0.62 -10.04 -13.03
N LYS A 128 0.28 -9.99 -14.02
CA LYS A 128 0.96 -11.18 -14.55
C LYS A 128 2.20 -11.59 -13.76
N GLU A 129 2.84 -10.62 -13.10
CA GLU A 129 4.07 -10.80 -12.34
C GLU A 129 3.95 -10.02 -11.03
N ARG A 130 4.32 -10.63 -9.90
CA ARG A 130 4.20 -9.97 -8.59
C ARG A 130 5.16 -8.78 -8.50
N PRO A 131 4.85 -7.72 -7.73
CA PRO A 131 5.69 -6.53 -7.70
C PRO A 131 7.14 -6.83 -7.25
N GLY A 132 7.31 -7.73 -6.29
CA GLY A 132 8.62 -8.23 -5.87
C GLY A 132 9.42 -8.93 -6.96
N ASP A 133 8.77 -9.71 -7.83
CA ASP A 133 9.43 -10.37 -8.96
C ASP A 133 9.82 -9.34 -10.04
N TYR A 134 8.92 -8.39 -10.34
CA TYR A 134 9.18 -7.30 -11.28
C TYR A 134 10.39 -6.45 -10.87
N ARG A 135 10.53 -6.12 -9.57
CA ARG A 135 11.70 -5.38 -9.06
C ARG A 135 13.04 -6.09 -9.30
N ARG A 136 13.06 -7.42 -9.33
CA ARG A 136 14.30 -8.19 -9.57
C ARG A 136 14.76 -8.09 -11.01
N THR A 137 13.83 -8.00 -11.95
CA THR A 137 14.12 -7.92 -13.40
C THR A 137 14.20 -6.47 -13.89
N HIS A 138 13.64 -5.52 -13.14
CA HIS A 138 13.63 -4.08 -13.43
C HIS A 138 14.15 -3.28 -12.22
N PRO A 139 15.43 -3.42 -11.85
CA PRO A 139 16.00 -2.68 -10.72
C PRO A 139 15.86 -1.17 -10.95
N ARG A 140 15.46 -0.44 -9.90
CA ARG A 140 15.43 1.02 -9.95
C ARG A 140 16.87 1.51 -10.18
N LYS A 141 17.06 2.32 -11.23
CA LYS A 141 18.33 3.00 -11.52
C LYS A 141 18.68 4.00 -10.43
#